data_AF-A0A1I3WXB0-F1
#
_entry.id   AF-A0A1I3WXB0-F1
#
_cell.length_a   1.000
_cell.length_b   1.000
_cell.length_c   1.000
_cell.angle_alpha   90.00
_cell.angle_beta   90.00
_cell.angle_gamma   90.00
#
_symmetry.space_group_name_H-M   'P 1'
#
loop_
_entity.id
_entity.type
_entity.pdbx_description
1 polymer ?
#
loop_
_entity_poly.entity_id
_entity_poly.type
_entity_poly.pdbx_seq_one_letter_code
_entity_poly.pdbx_strand_id
1 'polypeptide(L)'
;MSHSNTAFDKAQIDAQAQRHVDMAQDIAQQLENLHVEVQNTLQGSSSQMTKALEQVYTSWKENVKKVVLDNMNLMAEAMKAEANNQEMQDTDNTRAIMNTVSPVGSFLGG
;
A
#
# COMPACT_ATOMS: atom_id res chain seq x y z
N MET A 1 21.40 -25.10 -11.16
CA MET A 1 21.26 -23.86 -10.36
C MET A 1 20.19 -23.03 -11.04
N SER A 2 19.06 -22.80 -10.37
CA SER A 2 17.92 -22.07 -10.93
C SER A 2 18.21 -20.58 -10.85
N HIS A 3 18.46 -19.94 -11.99
CA HIS A 3 18.53 -18.48 -12.09
C HIS A 3 17.11 -17.94 -12.27
N SER A 4 16.39 -17.76 -11.17
CA SER A 4 15.24 -16.84 -11.11
C SER A 4 15.70 -15.66 -10.25
N ASN A 5 16.12 -14.59 -10.92
CA ASN A 5 16.71 -13.39 -10.30
C ASN A 5 15.68 -12.26 -10.21
N THR A 6 14.47 -12.55 -9.74
CA THR A 6 13.38 -11.58 -9.64
C THR A 6 12.73 -11.59 -8.25
N ALA A 7 13.57 -11.11 -7.33
CA ALA A 7 13.38 -10.02 -6.38
C ALA A 7 12.15 -9.88 -5.44
N PHE A 8 10.92 -10.36 -5.66
CA PHE A 8 9.87 -10.25 -4.60
C PHE A 8 8.83 -11.36 -4.61
N ASP A 9 8.60 -11.96 -3.43
CA ASP A 9 7.53 -12.95 -3.21
C ASP A 9 6.16 -12.27 -3.18
N LYS A 10 5.25 -12.66 -4.08
CA LYS A 10 3.88 -12.15 -4.15
C LYS A 10 3.16 -12.23 -2.79
N ALA A 11 3.40 -13.29 -2.01
CA ALA A 11 2.82 -13.43 -0.67
C ALA A 11 3.33 -12.33 0.28
N GLN A 12 4.57 -11.88 0.14
CA GLN A 12 5.13 -10.78 0.93
C GLN A 12 4.53 -9.43 0.51
N ILE A 13 4.28 -9.21 -0.78
CA ILE A 13 3.64 -8.00 -1.30
C ILE A 13 2.19 -7.91 -0.82
N ASP A 14 1.43 -9.00 -0.92
CA ASP A 14 0.05 -9.04 -0.43
C ASP A 14 0.00 -8.83 1.10
N ALA A 15 0.93 -9.44 1.85
CA ALA A 15 1.04 -9.23 3.28
C ALA A 15 1.42 -7.78 3.64
N GLN A 16 2.28 -7.13 2.86
CA GLN A 16 2.64 -5.73 3.06
C GLN A 16 1.46 -4.80 2.75
N ALA A 17 0.73 -5.05 1.66
CA ALA A 17 -0.48 -4.30 1.32
C ALA A 17 -1.53 -4.41 2.45
N GLN A 18 -1.72 -5.60 3.03
CA GLN A 18 -2.62 -5.78 4.16
C GLN A 18 -2.16 -4.98 5.39
N ARG A 19 -0.86 -4.95 5.69
CA ARG A 19 -0.31 -4.12 6.79
C ARG A 19 -0.60 -2.62 6.59
N HIS A 20 -0.59 -2.12 5.36
CA HIS A 20 -0.98 -0.74 5.08
C HIS A 20 -2.49 -0.51 5.34
N VAL A 21 -3.35 -1.45 4.98
CA VAL A 21 -4.79 -1.37 5.29
C VAL A 21 -5.02 -1.36 6.80
N ASP A 22 -4.36 -2.26 7.54
CA ASP A 22 -4.49 -2.36 8.99
C ASP A 22 -4.00 -1.08 9.69
N MET A 23 -2.88 -0.51 9.23
CA MET A 23 -2.36 0.76 9.74
C MET A 23 -3.31 1.93 9.46
N ALA A 24 -3.97 1.94 8.29
CA ALA A 24 -4.96 2.97 7.98
C ALA A 24 -6.15 2.94 8.94
N GLN A 25 -6.60 1.73 9.30
CA GLN A 25 -7.67 1.53 10.27
C GLN A 25 -7.26 1.98 11.68
N ASP A 26 -6.04 1.64 12.10
CA ASP A 26 -5.50 2.07 13.40
C ASP A 26 -5.40 3.60 13.49
N ILE A 27 -4.87 4.26 12.46
CA ILE A 27 -4.81 5.73 12.42
C ILE A 27 -6.21 6.35 12.48
N ALA A 28 -7.18 5.78 11.75
CA ALA A 28 -8.56 6.26 11.80
C ALA A 28 -9.17 6.12 13.21
N GLN A 29 -8.86 5.04 13.93
CA GLN A 29 -9.32 4.84 15.30
C GLN A 29 -8.66 5.81 16.28
N GLN A 30 -7.35 6.05 16.16
CA GLN A 30 -6.63 7.01 17.00
C GLN A 30 -7.15 8.44 16.80
N LEU A 31 -7.46 8.82 15.56
CA LEU A 31 -8.08 10.10 15.25
C LEU A 31 -9.47 10.25 15.86
N GLU A 32 -10.26 9.17 15.91
CA GLU A 32 -11.57 9.19 16.57
C GLU A 32 -11.43 9.33 18.08
N ASN A 33 -10.48 8.62 18.70
CA ASN A 33 -10.21 8.75 20.13
C ASN A 33 -9.79 10.19 20.49
N LEU A 34 -8.90 10.78 19.70
CA LEU A 34 -8.46 12.16 19.89
C LEU A 34 -9.63 13.16 19.73
N HIS A 35 -10.58 12.89 18.82
CA HIS A 35 -11.80 13.69 18.69
C HIS A 35 -12.64 13.66 19.97
N VAL A 36 -12.84 12.48 20.55
CA VAL A 36 -13.59 12.32 21.79
C VAL A 36 -12.90 13.04 22.96
N GLU A 37 -11.57 12.95 23.07
CA GLU A 37 -10.81 13.70 24.09
C GLU A 37 -10.94 15.22 23.94
N VAL A 38 -10.87 15.72 22.70
CA VAL A 38 -11.10 17.13 22.39
C VAL A 38 -12.53 17.54 22.75
N GLN A 39 -13.54 16.76 22.36
CA GLN A 39 -14.94 17.04 22.73
C GLN A 39 -15.14 17.04 24.25
N ASN A 40 -14.57 16.08 24.98
CA ASN A 40 -14.66 16.01 26.44
C ASN A 40 -14.01 17.24 27.10
N THR A 41 -12.89 17.72 26.56
CA THR A 41 -12.21 18.93 27.04
C THR A 41 -13.04 20.19 26.74
N LEU A 42 -13.66 20.23 25.56
CA LEU A 42 -14.44 21.37 25.08
C LEU A 42 -15.85 21.45 25.69
N GLN A 43 -16.45 20.33 26.12
CA GLN A 43 -17.77 20.29 26.75
C GLN A 43 -17.90 21.19 27.99
N GLY A 44 -16.79 21.53 28.65
CA GLY A 44 -16.77 22.49 29.76
C GLY A 44 -16.99 23.96 29.36
N SER A 45 -16.98 24.30 28.06
CA SER A 45 -17.00 25.68 27.58
C SER A 45 -18.12 25.92 26.56
N SER A 46 -19.16 26.65 26.96
CA SER A 46 -20.29 27.05 26.11
C SER A 46 -19.98 28.18 25.11
N SER A 47 -18.70 28.53 24.91
CA SER A 47 -18.30 29.65 24.07
C SER A 47 -18.47 29.35 22.57
N GLN A 48 -18.76 30.37 21.75
CA GLN A 48 -18.77 30.22 20.28
C GLN A 48 -17.39 29.80 19.73
N MET A 49 -16.30 30.18 20.42
CA MET A 49 -14.94 29.80 20.06
C MET A 49 -14.73 28.29 20.21
N THR A 50 -15.34 27.66 21.22
CA THR A 50 -15.36 26.20 21.42
C THR A 50 -15.98 25.48 20.22
N LYS A 51 -17.14 25.97 19.74
CA LYS A 51 -17.85 25.40 18.59
C LYS A 51 -17.08 25.54 17.29
N ALA A 52 -16.42 26.67 17.09
CA ALA A 52 -15.55 26.89 15.93
C ALA A 52 -14.35 25.93 15.95
N LEU A 53 -13.76 25.71 17.13
CA LEU A 53 -12.64 24.77 17.30
C LEU A 53 -13.06 23.34 16.99
N GLU A 54 -14.25 22.92 17.44
CA GLU A 54 -14.82 21.60 17.15
C GLU A 54 -15.03 21.38 15.64
N GLN A 55 -15.54 22.38 14.91
CA GLN A 55 -15.70 22.30 13.46
C GLN A 55 -14.36 22.21 12.71
N VAL A 56 -13.37 23.02 13.11
CA VAL A 56 -12.02 22.97 12.53
C VAL A 56 -11.39 21.61 12.77
N TYR A 57 -11.50 21.09 14.00
CA TYR A 57 -10.96 19.79 14.36
C TYR A 57 -11.64 18.64 13.60
N THR A 58 -12.96 18.67 13.47
CA THR A 58 -13.73 17.69 12.69
C THR A 58 -13.29 17.69 11.22
N SER A 59 -13.14 18.87 10.63
CA SER A 59 -12.68 19.02 9.25
C SER A 59 -11.24 18.53 9.07
N TRP A 60 -10.36 18.81 10.04
CA TRP A 60 -9.00 18.31 10.05
C TRP A 60 -8.95 16.78 10.14
N LYS A 61 -9.75 16.16 11.03
CA LYS A 61 -9.87 14.71 11.18
C LYS A 61 -10.24 14.05 9.85
N GLU A 62 -11.30 14.54 9.20
CA GLU A 62 -11.75 13.98 7.92
C GLU A 62 -10.70 14.14 6.81
N ASN A 63 -10.01 15.29 6.76
CA ASN A 63 -8.93 15.50 5.80
C ASN A 63 -7.74 14.55 6.04
N VAL A 64 -7.32 14.36 7.30
CA VAL A 64 -6.22 13.44 7.62
C VAL A 64 -6.61 12.00 7.28
N LYS A 65 -7.81 11.58 7.69
CA LYS A 65 -8.33 10.24 7.37
C LYS A 65 -8.34 9.99 5.87
N LYS A 66 -8.82 10.96 5.10
CA LYS A 66 -8.83 10.89 3.64
C LYS A 66 -7.43 10.79 3.05
N VAL A 67 -6.51 11.68 3.44
CA VAL A 67 -5.12 11.68 2.91
C VAL A 67 -4.38 10.40 3.26
N VAL A 68 -4.53 9.89 4.48
CA VAL A 68 -3.89 8.64 4.92
C VAL A 68 -4.44 7.45 4.15
N LEU A 69 -5.77 7.32 4.05
CA LEU A 69 -6.41 6.23 3.30
C LEU A 69 -6.04 6.29 1.81
N ASP A 70 -6.11 7.48 1.20
CA ASP A 70 -5.78 7.67 -0.21
C ASP A 70 -4.31 7.29 -0.48
N ASN A 71 -3.36 7.76 0.35
CA ASN A 71 -1.94 7.41 0.18
C ASN A 71 -1.67 5.91 0.41
N MET A 72 -2.30 5.29 1.40
CA MET A 72 -2.09 3.86 1.68
C MET A 72 -2.70 2.97 0.60
N ASN A 73 -3.85 3.36 0.05
CA ASN A 73 -4.46 2.67 -1.10
C ASN A 73 -3.60 2.82 -2.36
N LEU A 74 -3.11 4.03 -2.65
CA LEU A 74 -2.20 4.27 -3.78
C LEU A 74 -0.90 3.45 -3.67
N MET A 75 -0.32 3.35 -2.47
CA MET A 75 0.85 2.49 -2.24
C MET A 75 0.53 1.01 -2.45
N ALA A 76 -0.63 0.54 -1.96
CA ALA A 76 -1.07 -0.84 -2.17
C ALA A 76 -1.26 -1.16 -3.67
N GLU A 77 -1.86 -0.25 -4.42
CA GLU A 77 -2.03 -0.38 -5.86
C GLU A 77 -0.69 -0.37 -6.61
N ALA A 78 0.21 0.54 -6.27
CA ALA A 78 1.55 0.62 -6.87
C ALA A 78 2.36 -0.67 -6.61
N MET A 79 2.31 -1.20 -5.38
CA MET A 79 2.98 -2.47 -5.06
C MET A 79 2.41 -3.65 -5.86
N LYS A 80 1.09 -3.72 -6.05
CA LYS A 80 0.46 -4.77 -6.87
C LYS A 80 0.79 -4.61 -8.35
N ALA A 81 0.83 -3.38 -8.86
CA ALA A 81 1.20 -3.11 -10.25
C ALA A 81 2.65 -3.52 -10.52
N GLU A 82 3.57 -3.19 -9.61
CA GLU A 82 4.98 -3.59 -9.72
C GLU A 82 5.14 -5.11 -9.65
N ALA A 83 4.42 -5.79 -8.76
CA ALA A 83 4.40 -7.26 -8.69
C ALA A 83 3.99 -7.90 -10.03
N ASN A 84 2.90 -7.41 -10.63
CA ASN A 84 2.41 -7.92 -11.91
C ASN A 84 3.38 -7.64 -13.06
N ASN A 85 4.04 -6.47 -13.06
CA ASN A 85 5.06 -6.14 -14.06
C ASN A 85 6.27 -7.07 -13.97
N GLN A 86 6.69 -7.45 -12.77
CA GLN A 86 7.78 -8.40 -12.57
C GLN A 86 7.40 -9.80 -13.08
N GLU A 87 6.18 -10.28 -12.81
CA GLU A 87 5.71 -11.59 -13.32
C GLU A 87 5.68 -11.64 -14.85
N MET A 88 5.28 -10.54 -15.51
CA MET A 88 5.34 -10.44 -16.97
C MET A 88 6.77 -10.45 -17.49
N GLN A 89 7.67 -9.67 -16.90
CA GLN A 89 9.08 -9.65 -17.28
C GLN A 89 9.75 -11.02 -17.09
N ASP A 90 9.37 -11.76 -16.04
CA ASP A 90 9.86 -13.11 -15.79
C ASP A 90 9.39 -14.11 -16.83
N THR A 91 8.12 -14.02 -17.21
CA THR A 91 7.56 -14.89 -18.23
C THR A 91 8.26 -14.64 -19.58
N ASP A 92 8.48 -13.37 -19.93
CA ASP A 92 9.14 -13.01 -21.18
C ASP A 92 10.63 -13.37 -21.18
N ASN A 93 11.34 -13.13 -20.07
CA ASN A 93 12.73 -13.57 -19.91
C ASN A 93 12.84 -15.10 -19.97
N THR A 94 11.92 -15.83 -19.31
CA THR A 94 11.89 -17.30 -19.35
C THR A 94 11.66 -17.81 -20.77
N ARG A 95 10.71 -17.22 -21.52
CA ARG A 95 10.49 -17.56 -22.93
C ARG A 95 11.72 -17.24 -23.78
N ALA A 96 12.36 -16.09 -23.58
CA ALA A 96 13.57 -15.71 -24.29
C ALA A 96 14.73 -16.67 -24.02
N ILE A 97 14.92 -17.07 -22.75
CA ILE A 97 15.91 -18.08 -22.35
C ILE A 97 15.58 -19.44 -22.98
N MET A 98 14.34 -19.91 -22.90
CA MET A 98 13.96 -21.19 -23.54
C MET A 98 14.20 -21.17 -25.05
N ASN A 99 13.89 -20.06 -25.72
CA ASN A 99 14.11 -19.89 -27.17
C ASN A 99 15.60 -19.79 -27.54
N THR A 100 16.45 -19.25 -26.67
CA THR A 100 17.90 -19.14 -26.89
C THR A 100 18.67 -20.40 -26.51
N VAL A 101 18.14 -21.24 -25.61
CA VAL A 101 18.71 -22.55 -25.26
C VAL A 101 18.34 -23.63 -26.29
N SER A 102 17.26 -23.44 -27.04
CA SER A 102 16.80 -24.39 -28.07
C SER A 102 17.65 -24.58 -29.35
N PRO A 103 18.70 -23.80 -29.71
CA PRO A 103 19.53 -24.09 -30.89
C PRO A 103 20.80 -24.91 -30.61
N VAL A 104 21.15 -25.24 -29.36
CA VAL A 104 22.45 -25.90 -29.07
C VAL A 104 22.51 -27.36 -29.54
N GLY A 105 21.36 -28.00 -29.76
CA GLY A 105 21.28 -29.37 -30.29
C GLY A 105 21.74 -29.53 -31.75
N SER A 106 21.86 -28.43 -32.51
CA SER A 106 22.27 -28.47 -33.92
C SER A 106 23.75 -28.14 -34.16
N PHE A 107 24.53 -27.85 -33.11
CA PHE A 107 25.96 -27.51 -33.22
C PHE A 107 26.89 -28.71 -32.95
N LEU A 108 26.41 -29.78 -32.32
CA LEU A 108 27.20 -30.99 -32.00
C LEU A 108 26.74 -32.26 -32.75
N GLY A 109 25.78 -32.15 -33.67
CA GLY A 109 25.25 -33.24 -34.48
C GLY A 109 25.41 -32.96 -35.96
N GLY A 110 26.64 -33.07 -36.46
CA GLY A 110 27.04 -32.98 -37.86
C GLY A 110 28.44 -33.55 -38.02
#